data_AF-A0A3D0HNX7-F1
#
_entry.id   AF-A0A3D0HNX7-F1
#
_cell.length_a   1.000
_cell.length_b   1.000
_cell.length_c   1.000
_cell.angle_alpha   90.00
_cell.angle_beta   90.00
_cell.angle_gamma   90.00
#
_symmetry.space_group_name_H-M   'P 1'
#
loop_
_entity.id
_entity.type
_entity.pdbx_description
1 polymer ?
#
loop_
_entity_poly.entity_id
_entity_poly.type
_entity_poly.pdbx_seq_one_letter_code
_entity_poly.pdbx_strand_id
1 'polypeptide(L)'
;MQSKYYQVNLQNMLEELGKDRVETILSDFSCPQNEDVEYFLKRKAILFSQQGFAKTFLVFWCSADETESYLIGYYSIASKVIEVERNSVSKRTYSKLLQFDVTSFSEEGCMVPAILIGQLGKNFTDGNNTLISGDELLKMAVDRIHDIQYELGGKFTYVECENKEKLIRFYQNNGFVLFGKRKLDKDETMIQGEELMQLLKYIHT
;
A
#
# COMPACT_ATOMS: atom_id res chain seq x y z
N MET A 1 20.29 -23.30 -3.98
CA MET A 1 19.22 -22.48 -4.58
C MET A 1 18.76 -21.50 -3.51
N GLN A 2 18.39 -20.27 -3.87
CA GLN A 2 17.93 -19.26 -2.92
C GLN A 2 16.40 -19.29 -2.88
N SER A 3 15.81 -19.02 -1.71
CA SER A 3 14.36 -18.85 -1.59
C SER A 3 13.85 -17.75 -2.51
N LYS A 4 12.58 -17.83 -2.91
CA LYS A 4 11.95 -16.91 -3.88
C LYS A 4 10.71 -16.27 -3.29
N TYR A 5 10.40 -15.06 -3.74
CA TYR A 5 9.14 -14.40 -3.45
C TYR A 5 8.21 -14.45 -4.66
N TYR A 6 6.93 -14.73 -4.44
CA TYR A 6 5.89 -14.72 -5.45
C TYR A 6 4.80 -13.73 -5.06
N GLN A 7 4.42 -12.87 -6.01
CA GLN A 7 3.35 -11.91 -5.82
C GLN A 7 2.12 -12.38 -6.59
N VAL A 8 1.00 -12.58 -5.89
CA VAL A 8 -0.23 -13.09 -6.48
C VAL A 8 -1.34 -12.07 -6.31
N ASN A 9 -1.99 -11.69 -7.42
CA ASN A 9 -3.17 -10.84 -7.37
C ASN A 9 -4.34 -11.63 -6.75
N LEU A 10 -4.96 -11.09 -5.70
CA LEU A 10 -6.06 -11.73 -4.99
C LEU A 10 -7.24 -12.06 -5.93
N GLN A 11 -7.49 -11.22 -6.94
CA GLN A 11 -8.53 -11.48 -7.93
C GLN A 11 -8.26 -12.78 -8.72
N ASN A 12 -7.02 -12.99 -9.16
CA ASN A 12 -6.64 -14.21 -9.88
C ASN A 12 -6.79 -15.45 -8.98
N MET A 13 -6.41 -15.34 -7.70
CA MET A 13 -6.63 -16.44 -6.74
C MET A 13 -8.11 -16.76 -6.54
N LEU A 14 -8.98 -15.74 -6.50
CA LEU A 14 -10.43 -15.94 -6.39
C LEU A 14 -10.98 -16.69 -7.61
N GLU A 15 -10.49 -16.36 -8.81
CA GLU A 15 -10.89 -17.00 -10.06
C GLU A 15 -10.40 -18.45 -10.17
N GLU A 16 -9.18 -18.74 -9.70
CA GLU A 16 -8.57 -20.06 -9.80
C GLU A 16 -8.97 -21.02 -8.67
N LEU A 17 -9.08 -20.52 -7.43
CA LEU A 17 -9.26 -21.36 -6.23
C LEU A 17 -10.67 -21.30 -5.64
N GLY A 18 -11.47 -20.31 -6.03
CA GLY A 18 -12.78 -20.04 -5.43
C GLY A 18 -12.70 -19.34 -4.07
N LYS A 19 -13.81 -18.70 -3.69
CA LYS A 19 -13.89 -17.82 -2.52
C LYS A 19 -13.55 -18.53 -1.20
N ASP A 20 -14.16 -19.69 -0.93
CA ASP A 20 -14.01 -20.39 0.35
C ASP A 20 -12.55 -20.78 0.64
N ARG A 21 -11.83 -21.23 -0.38
CA ARG A 21 -10.41 -21.59 -0.25
C ARG A 21 -9.53 -20.35 -0.05
N VAL A 22 -9.83 -19.26 -0.74
CA VAL A 22 -9.13 -17.98 -0.53
C VAL A 22 -9.39 -17.44 0.88
N GLU A 23 -10.62 -17.45 1.36
CA GLU A 23 -10.95 -17.02 2.73
C GLU A 23 -10.19 -17.85 3.78
N THR A 24 -10.03 -19.15 3.55
CA THR A 24 -9.22 -20.02 4.41
C THR A 24 -7.75 -19.56 4.44
N ILE A 25 -7.13 -19.34 3.28
CA ILE A 25 -5.74 -18.84 3.17
C ILE A 25 -5.58 -17.48 3.87
N LEU A 26 -6.54 -16.56 3.71
CA LEU A 26 -6.47 -15.24 4.33
C LEU A 26 -6.70 -15.30 5.85
N SER A 27 -7.45 -16.29 6.34
CA SER A 27 -7.75 -16.44 7.76
C SER A 27 -6.52 -16.71 8.62
N ASP A 28 -5.50 -17.34 8.04
CA ASP A 28 -4.21 -17.64 8.68
C ASP A 28 -3.29 -16.41 8.81
N PHE A 29 -3.60 -15.30 8.15
CA PHE A 29 -2.79 -14.09 8.26
C PHE A 29 -2.91 -13.48 9.66
N SER A 30 -1.79 -13.11 10.28
CA SER A 30 -1.80 -12.39 11.56
C SER A 30 -0.91 -11.15 11.52
N CYS A 31 -1.39 -10.03 12.03
CA CYS A 31 -0.64 -8.80 12.21
C CYS A 31 -0.99 -8.14 13.56
N PRO A 32 -0.52 -8.69 14.69
CA PRO A 32 -0.88 -8.19 16.02
C PRO A 32 -0.36 -6.76 16.30
N GLN A 33 0.53 -6.25 15.45
CA GLN A 33 1.03 -4.88 15.54
C GLN A 33 0.08 -3.86 14.91
N ASN A 34 -0.85 -4.28 14.06
CA ASN A 34 -1.81 -3.42 13.39
C ASN A 34 -3.09 -4.21 13.05
N GLU A 35 -4.11 -4.04 13.90
CA GLU A 35 -5.40 -4.73 13.76
C GLU A 35 -6.16 -4.32 12.49
N ASP A 36 -6.05 -3.06 12.04
CA ASP A 36 -6.69 -2.58 10.81
C ASP A 36 -6.18 -3.34 9.57
N VAL A 37 -4.86 -3.56 9.51
CA VAL A 37 -4.22 -4.35 8.43
C VAL A 37 -4.75 -5.79 8.42
N GLU A 38 -4.76 -6.46 9.57
CA GLU A 38 -5.30 -7.83 9.64
C GLU A 38 -6.78 -7.88 9.28
N TYR A 39 -7.58 -6.97 9.83
CA TYR A 39 -9.01 -6.87 9.58
C TYR A 39 -9.31 -6.60 8.10
N PHE A 40 -8.59 -5.68 7.47
CA PHE A 40 -8.75 -5.37 6.06
C PHE A 40 -8.56 -6.62 5.21
N LEU A 41 -7.46 -7.36 5.42
CA LEU A 41 -7.18 -8.53 4.59
C LEU A 41 -8.27 -9.60 4.75
N LYS A 42 -8.66 -9.89 6.00
CA LYS A 42 -9.64 -10.95 6.31
C LYS A 42 -11.08 -10.60 5.94
N ARG A 43 -11.46 -9.31 5.96
CA ARG A 43 -12.87 -8.90 5.88
C ARG A 43 -13.20 -7.99 4.71
N LYS A 44 -12.25 -7.17 4.22
CA LYS A 44 -12.50 -6.15 3.19
C LYS A 44 -11.82 -6.46 1.85
N ALA A 45 -10.65 -7.10 1.84
CA ALA A 45 -9.82 -7.22 0.65
C ALA A 45 -10.49 -7.94 -0.54
N ILE A 46 -11.27 -9.00 -0.27
CA ILE A 46 -12.05 -9.72 -1.31
C ILE A 46 -13.09 -8.79 -1.93
N LEU A 47 -13.90 -8.14 -1.09
CA LEU A 47 -14.95 -7.22 -1.53
C LEU A 47 -14.35 -6.07 -2.36
N PHE A 48 -13.27 -5.46 -1.87
CA PHE A 48 -12.59 -4.36 -2.53
C PHE A 48 -12.00 -4.78 -3.89
N SER A 49 -11.45 -5.99 -3.98
CA SER A 49 -10.88 -6.53 -5.23
C SER A 49 -11.95 -6.79 -6.29
N GLN A 50 -13.09 -7.37 -5.87
CA GLN A 50 -14.24 -7.67 -6.73
C GLN A 50 -14.97 -6.41 -7.19
N GLN A 51 -15.14 -5.42 -6.31
CA GLN A 51 -15.80 -4.15 -6.63
C GLN A 51 -14.88 -3.14 -7.33
N GLY A 52 -13.58 -3.44 -7.42
CA GLY A 52 -12.61 -2.58 -8.09
C GLY A 52 -12.20 -1.34 -7.28
N PHE A 53 -12.47 -1.31 -5.98
CA PHE A 53 -12.04 -0.21 -5.11
C PHE A 53 -10.53 -0.21 -4.86
N ALA A 54 -9.93 -1.40 -4.75
CA ALA A 54 -8.49 -1.60 -4.61
C ALA A 54 -8.09 -2.94 -5.21
N LYS A 55 -6.82 -3.10 -5.59
CA LYS A 55 -6.24 -4.39 -5.94
C LYS A 55 -5.28 -4.83 -4.85
N THR A 56 -5.47 -6.05 -4.37
CA THR A 56 -4.67 -6.65 -3.29
C THR A 56 -3.72 -7.69 -3.86
N PHE A 57 -2.46 -7.64 -3.46
CA PHE A 57 -1.41 -8.56 -3.85
C PHE A 57 -0.87 -9.27 -2.63
N LEU A 58 -0.99 -10.60 -2.63
CA LEU A 58 -0.43 -11.46 -1.60
C LEU A 58 1.02 -11.80 -1.96
N VAL A 59 1.90 -11.80 -0.96
CA VAL A 59 3.31 -12.13 -1.14
C VAL A 59 3.59 -13.45 -0.42
N PHE A 60 4.05 -14.43 -1.20
CA PHE A 60 4.43 -15.74 -0.72
C PHE A 60 5.95 -15.89 -0.74
N TRP A 61 6.50 -16.47 0.33
CA TRP A 61 7.85 -17.02 0.32
C TRP A 61 7.78 -18.48 -0.08
N CYS A 62 8.72 -18.93 -0.90
CA CYS A 62 8.88 -20.33 -1.27
C CYS A 62 10.30 -20.81 -0.96
N SER A 63 10.40 -22.00 -0.39
CA SER A 63 11.69 -22.63 -0.08
C SER A 63 12.50 -22.90 -1.35
N ALA A 64 13.81 -23.07 -1.18
CA ALA A 64 14.74 -23.26 -2.30
C ALA A 64 14.50 -24.55 -3.10
N ASP A 65 13.92 -25.57 -2.45
CA ASP A 65 13.51 -26.85 -3.00
C ASP A 65 12.02 -26.89 -3.39
N GLU A 66 11.31 -25.77 -3.25
CA GLU A 66 9.91 -25.56 -3.63
C GLU A 66 8.90 -26.49 -2.93
N THR A 67 9.27 -26.99 -1.75
CA THR A 67 8.43 -27.88 -0.91
C THR A 67 7.57 -27.11 0.09
N GLU A 68 7.99 -25.91 0.50
CA GLU A 68 7.29 -25.07 1.46
C GLU A 68 6.91 -23.72 0.84
N SER A 69 5.69 -23.26 1.12
CA SER A 69 5.20 -21.95 0.69
C SER A 69 4.33 -21.30 1.76
N TYR A 70 4.64 -20.06 2.11
CA TYR A 70 3.98 -19.34 3.19
C TYR A 70 3.55 -17.94 2.74
N LEU A 71 2.34 -17.54 3.10
CA LEU A 71 1.90 -16.15 2.98
C LEU A 71 2.68 -15.31 3.99
N ILE A 72 3.60 -14.46 3.51
CA ILE A 72 4.51 -13.69 4.36
C ILE A 72 4.13 -12.21 4.48
N GLY A 73 3.23 -11.74 3.63
CA GLY A 73 2.74 -10.37 3.65
C GLY A 73 1.77 -10.08 2.53
N TYR A 74 1.28 -8.85 2.49
CA TYR A 74 0.48 -8.34 1.39
C TYR A 74 0.60 -6.82 1.29
N TYR A 75 0.18 -6.30 0.14
CA TYR A 75 -0.08 -4.89 -0.03
C TYR A 75 -1.34 -4.69 -0.87
N SER A 76 -2.01 -3.54 -0.72
CA SER A 76 -3.14 -3.17 -1.57
C SER A 76 -2.94 -1.79 -2.15
N ILE A 77 -3.28 -1.62 -3.43
CA ILE A 77 -3.16 -0.35 -4.14
C ILE A 77 -4.51 0.12 -4.69
N ALA A 78 -4.70 1.44 -4.74
CA ALA A 78 -5.89 2.07 -5.30
C ALA A 78 -5.54 3.36 -6.04
N SER A 79 -6.25 3.65 -7.13
CA SER A 79 -6.13 4.94 -7.82
C SER A 79 -6.94 6.01 -7.08
N LYS A 80 -6.32 7.16 -6.83
CA LYS A 80 -6.93 8.30 -6.13
C LYS A 80 -6.49 9.61 -6.78
N VAL A 81 -7.29 10.65 -6.57
CA VAL A 81 -6.85 12.03 -6.77
C VAL A 81 -6.67 12.63 -5.38
N ILE A 82 -5.51 13.20 -5.12
CA ILE A 82 -5.16 13.81 -3.83
C ILE A 82 -5.04 15.32 -3.99
N GLU A 83 -5.41 16.03 -2.94
CA GLU A 83 -5.14 17.46 -2.80
C GLU A 83 -3.79 17.65 -2.09
N VAL A 84 -2.93 18.51 -2.64
CA VAL A 84 -1.67 18.89 -2.01
C VAL A 84 -1.61 20.40 -1.88
N GLU A 85 -1.64 20.88 -0.63
CA GLU A 85 -1.49 22.30 -0.32
C GLU A 85 -0.08 22.80 -0.68
N ARG A 86 0.01 24.01 -1.21
CA ARG A 86 1.29 24.61 -1.64
C ARG A 86 2.36 24.64 -0.57
N ASN A 87 1.97 24.95 0.66
CA ASN A 87 2.89 25.14 1.77
C ASN A 87 3.22 23.84 2.52
N SER A 88 2.59 22.73 2.14
CA SER A 88 2.80 21.43 2.78
C SER A 88 4.04 20.69 2.27
N VAL A 89 4.58 21.10 1.11
CA VAL A 89 5.73 20.50 0.46
C VAL A 89 6.76 21.54 0.03
N SER A 90 7.97 21.10 -0.31
CA SER A 90 9.00 22.01 -0.84
C SER A 90 8.55 22.65 -2.16
N LYS A 91 9.04 23.88 -2.44
CA LYS A 91 8.79 24.55 -3.73
C LYS A 91 9.11 23.65 -4.94
N ARG A 92 10.21 22.88 -4.85
CA ARG A 92 10.61 21.94 -5.91
C ARG A 92 9.61 20.80 -6.09
N THR A 93 9.10 20.24 -4.98
CA THR A 93 8.06 19.20 -5.02
C THR A 93 6.76 19.76 -5.58
N TYR A 94 6.35 20.94 -5.11
CA TYR A 94 5.14 21.62 -5.60
C TYR A 94 5.21 21.91 -7.10
N SER A 95 6.33 22.43 -7.61
CA SER A 95 6.52 22.65 -9.04
C SER A 95 6.46 21.37 -9.88
N LYS A 96 6.78 20.20 -9.31
CA LYS A 96 6.54 18.91 -9.98
C LYS A 96 5.07 18.55 -9.98
N LEU A 97 4.39 18.71 -8.85
CA LEU A 97 2.96 18.41 -8.70
C LEU A 97 2.09 19.25 -9.64
N LEU A 98 2.37 20.54 -9.76
CA LEU A 98 1.65 21.47 -10.65
C LEU A 98 1.64 21.03 -12.13
N GLN A 99 2.63 20.25 -12.58
CA GLN A 99 2.65 19.74 -13.95
C GLN A 99 1.58 18.65 -14.21
N PHE A 100 1.00 18.11 -13.14
CA PHE A 100 -0.02 17.05 -13.15
C PHE A 100 -1.32 17.50 -12.49
N ASP A 101 -1.48 18.79 -12.24
CA ASP A 101 -2.69 19.34 -11.63
C ASP A 101 -3.88 19.18 -12.58
N VAL A 102 -4.93 18.51 -12.10
CA VAL A 102 -6.16 18.28 -12.86
C VAL A 102 -7.22 19.36 -12.60
N THR A 103 -7.00 20.25 -11.64
CA THR A 103 -7.89 21.35 -11.31
C THR A 103 -7.17 22.67 -11.57
N SER A 104 -7.33 23.22 -12.77
CA SER A 104 -6.55 24.33 -13.33
C SER A 104 -6.62 25.70 -12.59
N PHE A 105 -7.07 25.77 -11.33
CA PHE A 105 -7.63 27.02 -10.78
C PHE A 105 -7.42 27.28 -9.26
N SER A 106 -6.38 26.76 -8.61
CA SER A 106 -6.08 27.12 -7.20
C SER A 106 -4.64 27.59 -7.01
N GLU A 107 -4.45 28.78 -6.42
CA GLU A 107 -3.12 29.24 -5.98
C GLU A 107 -2.68 28.59 -4.65
N GLU A 108 -3.62 27.96 -3.94
CA GLU A 108 -3.46 27.45 -2.57
C GLU A 108 -3.11 25.95 -2.53
N GLY A 109 -3.44 25.19 -3.58
CA GLY A 109 -3.15 23.76 -3.68
C GLY A 109 -3.31 23.24 -5.11
N CYS A 110 -3.01 21.96 -5.30
CA CYS A 110 -3.18 21.27 -6.57
C CYS A 110 -3.78 19.88 -6.37
N MET A 111 -4.52 19.40 -7.37
CA MET A 111 -5.13 18.08 -7.37
C MET A 111 -4.34 17.16 -8.29
N VAL A 112 -3.73 16.10 -7.77
CA VAL A 112 -2.89 15.22 -8.59
C VAL A 112 -3.39 13.77 -8.56
N PRO A 113 -3.39 13.07 -9.70
CA PRO A 113 -3.62 11.64 -9.71
C PRO A 113 -2.43 10.92 -9.08
N ALA A 114 -2.71 10.02 -8.14
CA ALA A 114 -1.72 9.23 -7.44
C ALA A 114 -2.24 7.81 -7.16
N ILE A 115 -1.31 6.86 -7.03
CA ILE A 115 -1.64 5.50 -6.58
C ILE A 115 -1.37 5.40 -5.08
N LEU A 116 -2.43 5.18 -4.30
CA LEU A 116 -2.37 4.91 -2.87
C LEU A 116 -1.86 3.49 -2.63
N ILE A 117 -0.86 3.30 -1.76
CA ILE A 117 -0.63 2.03 -1.07
C ILE A 117 -1.45 2.07 0.21
N GLY A 118 -2.68 1.55 0.14
CA GLY A 118 -3.67 1.71 1.20
C GLY A 118 -3.45 0.76 2.37
N GLN A 119 -2.78 -0.36 2.11
CA GLN A 119 -2.44 -1.36 3.12
C GLN A 119 -1.09 -1.96 2.78
N LEU A 120 -0.30 -2.23 3.82
CA LEU A 120 1.02 -2.85 3.75
C LEU A 120 1.23 -3.64 5.05
N GLY A 121 1.21 -4.97 4.96
CA GLY A 121 1.22 -5.84 6.15
C GLY A 121 2.14 -7.03 6.00
N LYS A 122 2.95 -7.30 7.03
CA LYS A 122 3.68 -8.57 7.15
C LYS A 122 2.84 -9.58 7.93
N ASN A 123 2.96 -10.85 7.58
CA ASN A 123 2.30 -11.93 8.31
C ASN A 123 3.21 -12.41 9.46
N PHE A 124 2.71 -12.40 10.70
CA PHE A 124 3.42 -12.82 11.91
C PHE A 124 3.13 -14.27 12.31
N THR A 125 2.21 -14.96 11.64
CA THR A 125 1.92 -16.37 11.87
C THR A 125 3.19 -17.21 11.73
N ASP A 126 3.46 -18.04 12.72
CA ASP A 126 4.61 -18.96 12.78
C ASP A 126 5.99 -18.32 12.49
N GLY A 127 6.13 -17.02 12.74
CA GLY A 127 7.38 -16.30 12.49
C GLY A 127 7.60 -15.90 11.02
N ASN A 128 6.59 -16.01 10.15
CA ASN A 128 6.65 -15.64 8.74
C ASN A 128 7.15 -14.19 8.49
N ASN A 129 7.01 -13.30 9.48
CA ASN A 129 7.43 -11.91 9.39
C ASN A 129 8.95 -11.75 9.33
N THR A 130 9.73 -12.79 9.64
CA THR A 130 11.19 -12.79 9.52
C THR A 130 11.66 -13.23 8.13
N LEU A 131 10.76 -13.77 7.31
CA LEU A 131 11.06 -14.20 5.94
C LEU A 131 11.07 -13.05 4.93
N ILE A 132 10.63 -11.85 5.33
CA ILE A 132 10.67 -10.64 4.49
C ILE A 132 10.81 -9.37 5.36
N SER A 133 11.63 -8.42 4.92
CA SER A 133 11.71 -7.09 5.53
C SER A 133 10.55 -6.18 5.11
N GLY A 134 10.30 -5.12 5.90
CA GLY A 134 9.31 -4.11 5.50
C GLY A 134 9.73 -3.39 4.22
N ASP A 135 11.03 -3.13 4.05
CA ASP A 135 11.58 -2.45 2.87
C ASP A 135 11.43 -3.29 1.60
N GLU A 136 11.65 -4.61 1.65
CA GLU A 136 11.40 -5.50 0.52
C GLU A 136 9.92 -5.51 0.12
N LEU A 137 9.02 -5.60 1.09
CA LEU A 137 7.58 -5.61 0.83
C LEU A 137 7.10 -4.27 0.23
N LEU A 138 7.55 -3.15 0.78
CA LEU A 138 7.25 -1.82 0.24
C LEU A 138 7.86 -1.64 -1.16
N LYS A 139 9.06 -2.15 -1.39
CA LYS A 139 9.70 -2.13 -2.72
C LYS A 139 8.87 -2.89 -3.75
N MET A 140 8.34 -4.08 -3.42
CA MET A 140 7.44 -4.80 -4.32
C MET A 140 6.20 -3.99 -4.70
N ALA A 141 5.60 -3.28 -3.74
CA ALA A 141 4.46 -2.40 -4.00
C ALA A 141 4.84 -1.22 -4.91
N VAL A 142 5.98 -0.57 -4.65
CA VAL A 142 6.47 0.56 -5.46
C VAL A 142 6.86 0.12 -6.87
N ASP A 143 7.51 -1.04 -7.02
CA ASP A 143 7.88 -1.59 -8.33
C ASP A 143 6.61 -1.92 -9.15
N ARG A 144 5.58 -2.51 -8.52
CA ARG A 144 4.28 -2.73 -9.16
C ARG A 144 3.64 -1.42 -9.64
N ILE A 145 3.69 -0.39 -8.80
CA ILE A 145 3.13 0.93 -9.13
C ILE A 145 3.91 1.58 -10.26
N HIS A 146 5.24 1.44 -10.28
CA HIS A 146 6.09 1.89 -11.37
C HIS A 146 5.63 1.27 -12.70
N ASP A 147 5.44 -0.05 -12.75
CA ASP A 147 5.01 -0.74 -13.98
C ASP A 147 3.63 -0.23 -14.45
N ILE A 148 2.69 -0.08 -13.53
CA ILE A 148 1.37 0.50 -13.83
C ILE A 148 1.50 1.93 -14.38
N GLN A 149 2.34 2.76 -13.76
CA GLN A 149 2.54 4.15 -14.18
C GLN A 149 3.33 4.27 -15.49
N TYR A 150 4.17 3.29 -15.80
CA TYR A 150 4.86 3.21 -17.08
C TYR A 150 3.88 2.90 -18.23
N GLU A 151 2.91 2.02 -17.98
CA GLU A 151 1.91 1.62 -18.99
C GLU A 151 0.74 2.60 -19.12
N LEU A 152 0.19 3.09 -18.00
CA LEU A 152 -1.02 3.90 -17.95
C LEU A 152 -0.75 5.41 -17.87
N GLY A 153 0.41 5.80 -17.33
CA GLY A 153 0.72 7.16 -16.95
C GLY A 153 0.48 7.47 -15.47
N GLY A 154 1.05 8.59 -15.02
CA GLY A 154 1.12 8.99 -13.61
C GLY A 154 2.56 9.00 -13.09
N LYS A 155 2.84 9.78 -12.05
CA LYS A 155 4.19 9.92 -11.46
C LYS A 155 4.22 9.87 -9.93
N PHE A 156 3.06 9.73 -9.28
CA PHE A 156 2.95 9.87 -7.84
C PHE A 156 2.35 8.62 -7.21
N THR A 157 2.94 8.20 -6.11
CA THR A 157 2.34 7.27 -5.15
C THR A 157 2.32 7.90 -3.78
N TYR A 158 1.39 7.50 -2.94
CA TYR A 158 1.36 7.98 -1.58
C TYR A 158 0.90 6.88 -0.62
N VAL A 159 1.18 7.10 0.66
CA VAL A 159 0.74 6.28 1.78
C VAL A 159 0.07 7.16 2.81
N GLU A 160 -0.81 6.55 3.60
CA GLU A 160 -1.33 7.11 4.83
C GLU A 160 -0.90 6.21 5.98
N CYS A 161 -0.44 6.77 7.09
CA CYS A 161 -0.06 5.99 8.26
C CYS A 161 -0.42 6.69 9.56
N GLU A 162 -0.56 5.91 10.63
CA GLU A 162 -0.71 6.45 11.98
C GLU A 162 0.43 7.42 12.29
N ASN A 163 0.15 8.44 13.12
CA ASN A 163 1.14 9.39 13.59
C ASN A 163 2.10 8.76 14.61
N LYS A 164 2.89 7.80 14.14
CA LYS A 164 3.93 7.07 14.87
C LYS A 164 5.26 7.35 14.20
N GLU A 165 6.20 7.91 14.95
CA GLU A 165 7.52 8.32 14.43
C GLU A 165 8.23 7.18 13.69
N LYS A 166 8.12 5.93 14.18
CA LYS A 166 8.71 4.76 13.52
C LYS A 166 8.15 4.51 12.12
N LEU A 167 6.83 4.69 11.92
CA LEU A 167 6.19 4.51 10.61
C LEU A 167 6.56 5.65 9.66
N ILE A 168 6.51 6.89 10.15
CA ILE A 168 6.91 8.08 9.37
C ILE A 168 8.36 7.94 8.89
N ARG A 169 9.29 7.57 9.80
CA ARG A 169 10.69 7.35 9.45
C ARG A 169 10.88 6.18 8.47
N PHE A 170 10.12 5.09 8.63
CA PHE A 170 10.17 3.96 7.70
C PHE A 170 9.85 4.39 6.26
N TYR A 171 8.77 5.15 6.06
CA TYR A 171 8.40 5.64 4.73
C TYR A 171 9.36 6.74 4.23
N GLN A 172 9.84 7.63 5.10
CA GLN A 172 10.84 8.64 4.73
C GLN A 172 12.16 8.03 4.27
N ASN A 173 12.64 7.00 4.95
CA ASN A 173 13.84 6.24 4.54
C ASN A 173 13.66 5.56 3.18
N ASN A 174 12.40 5.24 2.82
CA ASN A 174 12.02 4.75 1.50
C ASN A 174 11.72 5.87 0.48
N GLY A 175 12.08 7.11 0.80
CA GLY A 175 12.01 8.27 -0.09
C GLY A 175 10.61 8.86 -0.26
N PHE A 176 9.70 8.60 0.68
CA PHE A 176 8.44 9.35 0.79
C PHE A 176 8.66 10.66 1.54
N VAL A 177 7.85 11.67 1.22
CA VAL A 177 7.91 13.00 1.81
C VAL A 177 6.55 13.33 2.41
N LEU A 178 6.53 13.72 3.68
CA LEU A 178 5.31 14.16 4.35
C LEU A 178 4.73 15.38 3.62
N PHE A 179 3.44 15.34 3.32
CA PHE A 179 2.74 16.43 2.61
C PHE A 179 1.39 16.77 3.23
N GLY A 180 0.91 16.03 4.22
CA GLY A 180 -0.43 16.29 4.72
C GLY A 180 -0.82 15.47 5.93
N LYS A 181 -2.01 15.78 6.41
CA LYS A 181 -2.73 15.01 7.41
C LYS A 181 -4.19 14.95 7.02
N ARG A 182 -4.83 13.82 7.30
CA ARG A 182 -6.27 13.63 7.06
C ARG A 182 -6.90 13.12 8.35
N LYS A 183 -8.07 13.65 8.71
CA LYS A 183 -8.86 13.09 9.81
C LYS A 183 -9.37 11.70 9.46
N LEU A 184 -9.43 10.83 10.45
CA LEU A 184 -10.01 9.51 10.28
C LEU A 184 -11.48 9.60 9.83
N ASP A 185 -11.85 8.70 8.91
CA ASP A 185 -13.23 8.46 8.56
C ASP A 185 -13.94 7.70 9.69
N LYS A 186 -15.28 7.80 9.72
CA LYS A 186 -16.09 7.23 10.81
C LYS A 186 -15.95 5.70 10.93
N ASP A 187 -15.57 5.01 9.86
CA ASP A 187 -15.40 3.56 9.82
C ASP A 187 -13.94 3.11 10.07
N GLU A 188 -13.00 4.04 10.25
CA GLU A 188 -11.59 3.77 10.58
C GLU A 188 -11.37 3.64 12.10
N THR A 189 -12.14 2.77 12.76
CA THR A 189 -12.15 2.66 14.23
C THR A 189 -11.01 1.82 14.82
N MET A 190 -10.21 1.16 13.98
CA MET A 190 -9.10 0.27 14.38
C MET A 190 -7.73 0.97 14.29
N ILE A 191 -7.73 2.27 13.99
CA ILE A 191 -6.54 3.09 13.84
C ILE A 191 -6.33 3.93 15.10
N GLN A 192 -5.09 3.99 15.60
CA GLN A 192 -4.76 4.80 16.78
C GLN A 192 -4.61 6.28 16.42
N GLY A 193 -5.41 7.13 17.05
CA GLY A 193 -5.36 8.59 16.93
C GLY A 193 -6.63 9.18 16.31
N GLU A 194 -6.56 10.42 15.87
CA GLU A 194 -7.66 11.13 15.19
C GLU A 194 -7.32 11.48 13.73
N GLU A 195 -6.06 11.31 13.34
CA GLU A 195 -5.52 11.73 12.05
C GLU A 195 -4.49 10.73 11.53
N LEU A 196 -4.44 10.58 10.21
CA LEU A 196 -3.38 9.90 9.47
C LEU A 196 -2.41 10.91 8.89
N MET A 197 -1.13 10.56 8.92
CA MET A 197 -0.07 11.29 8.23
C MET A 197 -0.01 10.83 6.78
N GLN A 198 0.04 11.76 5.84
CA GLN A 198 0.10 11.45 4.41
C GLN A 198 1.50 11.73 3.88
N LEU A 199 2.11 10.72 3.23
CA LEU A 199 3.44 10.85 2.64
C LEU A 199 3.42 10.47 1.15
N LEU A 200 4.04 11.29 0.33
CA LEU A 200 4.05 11.22 -1.13
C LEU A 200 5.44 10.83 -1.64
N LYS A 201 5.49 10.04 -2.70
CA LYS A 201 6.70 9.71 -3.44
C LYS A 201 6.51 9.96 -4.93
N TYR A 202 7.47 10.66 -5.52
CA TYR A 202 7.58 10.79 -6.96
C TYR A 202 8.33 9.57 -7.53
N ILE A 203 7.73 8.87 -8.48
CA ILE A 203 8.30 7.72 -9.18
C ILE A 203 8.79 8.19 -10.56
N HIS A 204 10.03 7.82 -10.89
CA HIS A 204 10.56 8.02 -12.22
C HIS A 204 10.20 6.79 -13.03
N THR A 205 9.11 6.89 -13.81
CA THR A 205 8.79 5.97 -14.91
C THR A 205 9.34 6.47 -16.22
#